data_AF-A0A0C3HF13-F1
#
_entry.id   AF-A0A0C3HF13-F1
#
_cell.length_a   1.000
_cell.length_b   1.000
_cell.length_c   1.000
_cell.angle_alpha   90.00
_cell.angle_beta   90.00
_cell.angle_gamma   90.00
#
_symmetry.space_group_name_H-M   'P 1'
#
loop_
_entity.id
_entity.type
_entity.pdbx_description
1 polymer ?
#
loop_
_entity_poly.entity_id
_entity_poly.type
_entity_poly.pdbx_seq_one_letter_code
_entity_poly.pdbx_strand_id
1 'polypeptide(L)'
;MAKDQQQLLIASRYQCLGRQLLELQSSLDQTLKHMGEPTQDPKAYDRELDSLLVQAVQNINACRVGAQVRSPSRSTTPIVDVSTEPTQLKPGEPHYFHDPTWDSAEWGTLGSSKNRTTEYTVFPLPYSKAQALELIEHFRFETERFYPFIPLDCLASLAGSATDFITHTETEGWGDLLDIRNLDMLRLVLGCSTASKMNRETKVTSRITSIAFENLITKMNGHNIDAKDIAIATLLSIYHLQCDEIVLAWRKISIAAKMCQELSLYKSTIGEPLWVSKMFWCIYVLDKRLSFMSGFPFTINDEDIERNVPEYASKSVAILFTRLTIS
;
A
#
# COMPACT_ATOMS: atom_id res chain seq x y z
N MET A 1 42.63 2.53 10.43
CA MET A 1 42.22 2.62 11.86
C MET A 1 40.74 2.96 12.04
N ALA A 2 40.24 4.14 11.69
CA ALA A 2 38.81 4.48 11.93
C ALA A 2 37.81 3.65 11.08
N LYS A 3 38.16 3.34 9.82
CA LYS A 3 37.32 2.48 8.95
C LYS A 3 37.27 1.02 9.41
N ASP A 4 38.38 0.50 9.93
CA ASP A 4 38.48 -0.89 10.38
C ASP A 4 37.65 -1.12 11.66
N GLN A 5 37.63 -0.14 12.58
CA GLN A 5 36.77 -0.19 13.77
C GLN A 5 35.28 -0.14 13.43
N GLN A 6 34.90 0.62 12.40
CA GLN A 6 33.51 0.71 11.96
C GLN A 6 33.04 -0.58 11.27
N GLN A 7 33.90 -1.23 10.49
CA GLN A 7 33.60 -2.53 9.90
C GLN A 7 33.48 -3.64 10.96
N LEU A 8 34.32 -3.62 12.01
CA LEU A 8 34.24 -4.58 13.12
C LEU A 8 32.95 -4.43 13.94
N LEU A 9 32.51 -3.18 14.16
CA LEU A 9 31.23 -2.87 14.81
C LEU A 9 30.03 -3.37 14.00
N ILE A 10 30.07 -3.20 12.69
CA ILE A 10 29.02 -3.67 11.78
C ILE A 10 28.97 -5.21 11.77
N ALA A 11 30.12 -5.88 11.65
CA ALA A 11 30.21 -7.33 11.66
C ALA A 11 29.69 -7.93 13.00
N SER A 12 30.06 -7.33 14.13
CA SER A 12 29.57 -7.72 15.45
C SER A 12 28.05 -7.55 15.59
N ARG A 13 27.49 -6.48 15.00
CA ARG A 13 26.04 -6.23 14.98
C ARG A 13 25.27 -7.29 14.19
N TYR A 14 25.77 -7.68 13.02
CA TYR A 14 25.16 -8.75 12.22
C TYR A 14 25.25 -10.12 12.91
N GLN A 15 26.36 -10.41 13.59
CA GLN A 15 26.48 -11.63 14.39
C GLN A 15 25.52 -11.67 15.57
N CYS A 16 25.28 -10.52 16.23
CA CYS A 16 24.30 -10.41 17.30
C CYS A 16 22.88 -10.65 16.78
N LEU A 17 22.52 -10.00 15.66
CA LEU A 17 21.21 -10.16 15.01
C LEU A 17 20.99 -11.62 14.56
N GLY A 18 22.02 -12.27 14.02
CA GLY A 18 21.96 -13.67 13.61
C GLY A 18 21.64 -14.62 14.77
N ARG A 19 22.22 -14.39 15.97
CA ARG A 19 21.88 -15.16 17.17
C ARG A 19 20.44 -14.94 17.62
N GLN A 20 19.98 -13.69 17.62
CA GLN A 20 18.61 -13.34 17.99
C GLN A 20 17.56 -13.99 17.07
N LEU A 21 17.84 -14.05 15.76
CA LEU A 21 16.97 -14.72 14.79
C LEU A 21 16.91 -16.24 15.01
N LEU A 22 18.03 -16.87 15.34
CA LEU A 22 18.08 -18.31 15.64
C LEU A 22 17.31 -18.65 16.93
N GLU A 23 17.41 -17.81 17.96
CA GLU A 23 16.66 -17.97 19.22
C GLU A 23 15.14 -17.84 19.00
N LEU A 24 14.71 -16.85 18.21
CA LEU A 24 13.30 -16.70 17.82
C LEU A 24 12.79 -17.88 17.02
N GLN A 25 13.58 -18.36 16.05
CA GLN A 25 13.23 -19.53 15.25
C GLN A 25 13.06 -20.78 16.12
N SER A 26 14.02 -21.05 17.02
CA SER A 26 13.94 -22.19 17.94
C SER A 26 12.72 -22.10 18.87
N SER A 27 12.36 -20.90 19.32
CA SER A 27 11.18 -20.69 20.17
C SER A 27 9.89 -20.97 19.39
N LEU A 28 9.81 -20.56 18.13
CA LEU A 28 8.64 -20.79 17.29
C LEU A 28 8.47 -22.28 16.94
N ASP A 29 9.58 -22.96 16.64
CA ASP A 29 9.59 -24.39 16.33
C ASP A 29 9.11 -25.22 17.54
N GLN A 30 9.47 -24.83 18.76
CA GLN A 30 8.98 -25.46 19.98
C GLN A 30 7.46 -25.29 20.16
N THR A 31 6.94 -24.07 19.94
CA THR A 31 5.50 -23.79 20.02
C THR A 31 4.71 -24.56 18.96
N LEU A 32 5.20 -24.59 17.72
CA LEU A 32 4.57 -25.34 16.62
C LEU A 32 4.56 -26.84 16.88
N LYS A 33 5.65 -27.38 17.44
CA LYS A 33 5.71 -28.79 17.83
C LYS A 33 4.71 -29.12 18.93
N HIS A 34 4.61 -28.27 19.95
CA HIS A 34 3.64 -28.45 21.03
C HIS A 34 2.20 -28.41 20.49
N MET A 35 1.88 -27.50 19.57
CA MET A 35 0.56 -27.40 18.92
C MET A 35 0.16 -28.64 18.08
N GLY A 36 1.12 -29.48 17.68
CA GLY A 36 0.90 -30.65 16.83
C GLY A 36 0.81 -31.99 17.57
N GLU A 37 1.08 -32.02 18.89
CA GLU A 37 1.04 -33.26 19.68
C GLU A 37 -0.37 -33.51 20.27
N PRO A 38 -0.95 -34.72 20.12
CA PRO A 38 -2.26 -35.02 20.67
C PRO A 38 -2.23 -35.12 22.20
N THR A 39 -2.97 -34.25 22.88
CA THR A 39 -2.89 -34.06 24.33
C THR A 39 -3.81 -34.98 25.12
N GLN A 40 -3.30 -35.61 26.19
CA GLN A 40 -4.09 -36.42 27.13
C GLN A 40 -4.71 -35.62 28.30
N ASP A 41 -4.18 -34.43 28.63
CA ASP A 41 -4.73 -33.50 29.63
C ASP A 41 -4.82 -32.06 29.07
N PRO A 42 -6.02 -31.60 28.69
CA PRO A 42 -6.22 -30.28 28.08
C PRO A 42 -5.79 -29.10 28.96
N LYS A 43 -5.92 -29.21 30.28
CA LYS A 43 -5.65 -28.08 31.20
C LYS A 43 -4.16 -27.88 31.48
N ALA A 44 -3.38 -28.93 31.38
CA ALA A 44 -1.92 -28.85 31.51
C ALA A 44 -1.31 -28.25 30.23
N TYR A 45 -1.85 -28.65 29.08
CA TYR A 45 -1.43 -28.18 27.76
C TYR A 45 -1.72 -26.71 27.51
N ASP A 46 -2.91 -26.22 27.89
CA ASP A 46 -3.22 -24.79 27.76
C ASP A 46 -2.25 -23.91 28.58
N ARG A 47 -1.84 -24.36 29.78
CA ARG A 47 -0.87 -23.62 30.61
C ARG A 47 0.54 -23.65 30.03
N GLU A 48 0.94 -24.77 29.45
CA GLU A 48 2.26 -24.92 28.83
C GLU A 48 2.36 -24.09 27.54
N LEU A 49 1.29 -24.08 26.74
CA LEU A 49 1.15 -23.23 25.56
C LEU A 49 1.17 -21.74 25.94
N ASP A 50 0.45 -21.32 26.98
CA ASP A 50 0.48 -19.95 27.49
C ASP A 50 1.90 -19.54 27.93
N SER A 51 2.63 -20.43 28.60
CA SER A 51 4.02 -20.18 29.00
C SER A 51 4.95 -20.02 27.80
N LEU A 52 4.77 -20.81 26.74
CA LEU A 52 5.55 -20.72 25.50
C LEU A 52 5.26 -19.42 24.74
N LEU A 53 3.99 -18.98 24.70
CA LEU A 53 3.60 -17.71 24.09
C LEU A 53 4.19 -16.52 24.83
N VAL A 54 4.15 -16.53 26.18
CA VAL A 54 4.78 -15.49 27.00
C VAL A 54 6.29 -15.44 26.75
N GLN A 55 6.97 -16.59 26.66
CA GLN A 55 8.40 -16.65 26.35
C GLN A 55 8.72 -16.08 24.97
N ALA A 56 7.91 -16.39 23.95
CA ALA A 56 8.08 -15.85 22.60
C ALA A 56 7.93 -14.32 22.58
N VAL A 57 6.93 -13.78 23.27
CA VAL A 57 6.72 -12.33 23.40
C VAL A 57 7.88 -11.63 24.12
N GLN A 58 8.45 -12.27 25.15
CA GLN A 58 9.63 -11.74 25.85
C GLN A 58 10.86 -11.71 24.93
N ASN A 59 11.08 -12.76 24.15
CA ASN A 59 12.18 -12.82 23.17
C ASN A 59 12.05 -11.74 22.09
N ILE A 60 10.83 -11.50 21.58
CA ILE A 60 10.54 -10.42 20.62
C ILE A 60 10.85 -9.05 21.22
N ASN A 61 10.43 -8.80 22.47
CA ASN A 61 10.69 -7.54 23.16
C ASN A 61 12.18 -7.32 23.44
N ALA A 62 12.91 -8.36 23.83
CA ALA A 62 14.37 -8.30 24.00
C ALA A 62 15.09 -7.95 22.68
N CYS A 63 14.63 -8.51 21.57
CA CYS A 63 15.12 -8.14 20.23
C CYS A 63 14.82 -6.67 19.87
N ARG A 64 13.64 -6.17 20.25
CA ARG A 64 13.22 -4.78 20.01
C ARG A 64 14.05 -3.76 20.80
N VAL A 65 14.31 -4.03 22.08
CA VAL A 65 15.12 -3.14 22.95
C VAL A 65 16.58 -3.13 22.49
N GLY A 66 17.12 -4.26 22.02
CA GLY A 66 18.46 -4.33 21.42
C GLY A 66 18.60 -3.50 20.14
N ALA A 67 17.52 -3.28 19.39
CA ALA A 67 17.50 -2.46 18.19
C ALA A 67 17.40 -0.94 18.46
N GLN A 68 16.93 -0.53 19.65
CA GLN A 68 16.73 0.88 20.04
C GLN A 68 17.94 1.55 20.70
N VAL A 69 19.02 0.83 21.00
CA VAL A 69 20.24 1.45 21.56
C VAL A 69 21.05 2.15 20.47
N ARG A 70 20.94 3.49 20.47
CA ARG A 70 21.76 4.54 19.81
C ARG A 70 21.35 5.00 18.41
N SER A 71 20.31 5.85 18.40
CA SER A 71 20.31 7.08 17.59
C SER A 71 20.66 8.26 18.51
N PRO A 72 21.57 9.18 18.17
CA PRO A 72 21.87 10.33 19.03
C PRO A 72 20.66 11.28 19.05
N SER A 73 20.10 11.49 20.25
CA SER A 73 18.97 12.36 20.54
C SER A 73 19.34 13.84 20.35
N ARG A 74 18.53 14.56 19.58
CA ARG A 74 18.56 16.02 19.47
C ARG A 74 17.83 16.63 20.68
N SER A 75 18.49 17.60 21.28
CA SER A 75 18.15 18.43 22.45
C SER A 75 16.67 18.63 22.82
N THR A 76 16.38 18.34 24.08
CA THR A 76 15.23 18.78 24.89
C THR A 76 15.27 20.29 25.14
N THR A 77 14.14 20.99 24.99
CA THR A 77 13.89 22.31 25.60
C THR A 77 12.82 22.18 26.70
N PRO A 78 12.86 23.03 27.74
CA PRO A 78 12.27 22.73 29.04
C PRO A 78 10.78 23.07 29.15
N ILE A 79 10.10 22.31 30.00
CA ILE A 79 8.73 22.48 30.48
C ILE A 79 8.67 23.70 31.40
N VAL A 80 7.76 24.62 31.13
CA VAL A 80 7.37 25.68 32.07
C VAL A 80 6.15 25.19 32.84
N ASP A 81 6.31 25.20 34.15
CA ASP A 81 5.35 24.90 35.21
C ASP A 81 4.38 26.08 35.38
N VAL A 82 3.07 25.81 35.32
CA VAL A 82 2.03 26.70 35.88
C VAL A 82 0.99 25.82 36.57
N SER A 83 1.01 25.92 37.89
CA SER A 83 0.01 25.41 38.81
C SER A 83 -1.25 26.29 38.80
N THR A 84 -2.45 25.71 38.60
CA THR A 84 -3.68 26.19 39.25
C THR A 84 -4.74 25.09 39.40
N GLU A 85 -5.39 25.10 40.56
CA GLU A 85 -6.35 24.16 41.18
C GLU A 85 -7.72 23.97 40.48
N PRO A 86 -8.56 23.01 40.96
CA PRO A 86 -9.56 22.30 40.16
C PRO A 86 -10.96 22.92 40.21
N THR A 87 -11.66 22.94 39.07
CA THR A 87 -13.10 23.29 39.04
C THR A 87 -13.93 22.18 38.40
N GLN A 88 -14.58 21.41 39.27
CA GLN A 88 -15.91 20.78 39.19
C GLN A 88 -16.52 20.57 37.77
N LEU A 89 -16.56 19.32 37.31
CA LEU A 89 -17.32 18.84 36.16
C LEU A 89 -18.82 18.72 36.51
N LYS A 90 -19.69 19.43 35.77
CA LYS A 90 -21.13 19.10 35.63
C LYS A 90 -21.35 18.32 34.32
N PRO A 91 -22.34 17.39 34.26
CA PRO A 91 -22.60 16.56 33.09
C PRO A 91 -23.56 17.23 32.11
N GLY A 92 -23.28 17.15 30.80
CA GLY A 92 -24.24 17.50 29.75
C GLY A 92 -23.64 17.77 28.36
N GLU A 93 -24.06 16.92 27.41
CA GLU A 93 -24.21 17.12 25.95
C GLU A 93 -23.12 16.65 24.95
N PRO A 94 -23.56 16.06 23.80
CA PRO A 94 -22.71 15.38 22.84
C PRO A 94 -21.99 16.38 21.91
N HIS A 95 -20.69 16.21 21.76
CA HIS A 95 -19.89 16.97 20.81
C HIS A 95 -20.24 16.57 19.36
N TYR A 96 -20.99 17.43 18.68
CA TYR A 96 -21.03 17.46 17.23
C TYR A 96 -19.64 17.80 16.70
N PHE A 97 -19.16 17.01 15.74
CA PHE A 97 -17.94 17.31 14.97
C PHE A 97 -18.08 18.68 14.29
N HIS A 98 -17.12 19.57 14.51
CA HIS A 98 -17.00 20.81 13.75
C HIS A 98 -16.44 20.48 12.35
N ASP A 99 -17.17 20.91 11.32
CA ASP A 99 -16.72 20.96 9.93
C ASP A 99 -15.46 21.84 9.80
N PRO A 100 -14.39 21.39 9.11
CA PRO A 100 -13.33 22.28 8.70
C PRO A 100 -13.82 23.17 7.55
N THR A 101 -13.91 24.47 7.81
CA THR A 101 -14.20 25.50 6.82
C THR A 101 -13.16 25.47 5.70
N TRP A 102 -13.59 25.12 4.50
CA TRP A 102 -12.80 25.15 3.28
C TRP A 102 -12.69 26.60 2.77
N ASP A 103 -11.57 27.27 3.06
CA ASP A 103 -11.27 28.58 2.49
C ASP A 103 -11.07 28.44 0.98
N SER A 104 -12.09 28.86 0.23
CA SER A 104 -12.19 28.74 -1.22
C SER A 104 -11.40 29.82 -1.98
N ALA A 105 -10.42 30.48 -1.34
CA ALA A 105 -9.85 31.73 -1.82
C ALA A 105 -8.44 31.64 -2.46
N GLU A 106 -7.78 30.48 -2.47
CA GLU A 106 -6.41 30.36 -3.02
C GLU A 106 -6.31 29.78 -4.45
N TRP A 107 -7.42 29.38 -5.07
CA TRP A 107 -7.41 28.92 -6.46
C TRP A 107 -7.62 30.10 -7.40
N GLY A 108 -6.51 30.78 -7.69
CA GLY A 108 -6.43 31.84 -8.69
C GLY A 108 -7.07 31.42 -10.02
N THR A 109 -7.95 32.29 -10.49
CA THR A 109 -8.69 32.27 -11.74
C THR A 109 -7.86 31.80 -12.94
N LEU A 110 -8.06 30.56 -13.39
CA LEU A 110 -7.71 30.16 -14.75
C LEU A 110 -9.01 30.04 -15.57
N GLY A 111 -9.16 30.97 -16.51
CA GLY A 111 -10.40 31.29 -17.19
C GLY A 111 -11.09 30.12 -17.89
N SER A 112 -12.41 30.18 -17.83
CA SER A 112 -13.34 29.46 -18.69
C SER A 112 -12.97 29.69 -20.16
N SER A 113 -12.63 28.63 -20.90
CA SER A 113 -12.31 28.72 -22.33
C SER A 113 -13.04 27.61 -23.09
N LYS A 114 -14.03 28.06 -23.88
CA LYS A 114 -14.81 27.30 -24.85
C LYS A 114 -13.91 26.64 -25.90
N ASN A 115 -14.32 25.45 -26.35
CA ASN A 115 -13.90 24.74 -27.56
C ASN A 115 -12.39 24.59 -27.75
N ARG A 116 -11.83 23.53 -27.15
CA ARG A 116 -10.45 23.12 -27.40
C ARG A 116 -10.47 21.79 -28.16
N THR A 117 -10.09 21.84 -29.44
CA THR A 117 -9.61 20.68 -30.20
C THR A 117 -8.55 19.98 -29.35
N THR A 118 -8.75 18.71 -29.03
CA THR A 118 -7.94 17.93 -28.09
C THR A 118 -6.54 17.64 -28.67
N GLU A 119 -5.64 18.61 -28.60
CA GLU A 119 -4.20 18.32 -28.55
C GLU A 119 -3.91 17.72 -27.17
N TYR A 120 -3.82 16.39 -27.12
CA TYR A 120 -3.32 15.68 -25.94
C TYR A 120 -1.85 16.06 -25.75
N THR A 121 -1.60 17.04 -24.89
CA THR A 121 -0.23 17.35 -24.44
C THR A 121 0.22 16.19 -23.55
N VAL A 122 0.86 15.19 -24.17
CA VAL A 122 1.52 14.10 -23.46
C VAL A 122 2.61 14.73 -22.59
N PHE A 123 2.31 14.91 -21.30
CA PHE A 123 3.30 15.44 -20.37
C PHE A 123 4.45 14.42 -20.30
N PRO A 124 5.69 14.80 -20.67
CA PRO A 124 6.81 13.87 -20.73
C PRO A 124 7.04 13.28 -19.35
N LEU A 125 7.41 11.98 -19.31
CA LEU A 125 7.74 11.31 -18.07
C LEU A 125 8.91 12.04 -17.39
N PRO A 126 8.86 12.30 -16.07
CA PRO A 126 9.93 13.03 -15.37
C PRO A 126 11.17 12.15 -15.09
N TYR A 127 11.27 11.00 -15.75
CA TYR A 127 12.34 10.01 -15.59
C TYR A 127 12.94 9.69 -16.95
N SER A 128 14.25 9.44 -17.00
CA SER A 128 14.87 8.89 -18.20
C SER A 128 14.38 7.46 -18.46
N LYS A 129 14.51 6.96 -19.70
CA LYS A 129 14.16 5.58 -20.06
C LYS A 129 14.80 4.56 -19.13
N ALA A 130 16.10 4.70 -18.85
CA ALA A 130 16.82 3.81 -17.94
C ALA A 130 16.27 3.87 -16.50
N GLN A 131 15.98 5.07 -15.99
CA GLN A 131 15.37 5.24 -14.66
C GLN A 131 13.97 4.65 -14.59
N ALA A 132 13.16 4.84 -15.63
CA ALA A 132 11.81 4.29 -15.68
C ALA A 132 11.83 2.76 -15.65
N LEU A 133 12.73 2.12 -16.42
CA LEU A 133 12.90 0.66 -16.41
C LEU A 133 13.40 0.15 -15.05
N GLU A 134 14.36 0.84 -14.42
CA GLU A 134 14.83 0.49 -13.07
C GLU A 134 13.69 0.56 -12.03
N LEU A 135 12.86 1.59 -12.12
CA LEU A 135 11.72 1.76 -11.22
C LEU A 135 10.63 0.71 -11.47
N ILE A 136 10.35 0.34 -12.72
CA ILE A 136 9.41 -0.74 -13.04
C ILE A 136 9.88 -2.07 -12.45
N GLU A 137 11.17 -2.38 -12.57
CA GLU A 137 11.74 -3.58 -11.96
C GLU A 137 11.69 -3.51 -10.43
N HIS A 138 11.94 -2.34 -9.83
CA HIS A 138 11.73 -2.17 -8.39
C HIS A 138 10.27 -2.44 -7.98
N PHE A 139 9.29 -1.95 -8.74
CA PHE A 139 7.87 -2.24 -8.51
C PHE A 139 7.57 -3.75 -8.57
N ARG A 140 8.14 -4.44 -9.57
CA ARG A 140 8.01 -5.88 -9.77
C ARG A 140 8.41 -6.67 -8.52
N PHE A 141 9.56 -6.32 -7.93
CA PHE A 141 10.08 -7.03 -6.77
C PHE A 141 9.37 -6.69 -5.46
N GLU A 142 9.08 -5.40 -5.22
CA GLU A 142 8.54 -4.95 -3.93
C GLU A 142 7.01 -5.03 -3.85
N THR A 143 6.31 -4.73 -4.94
CA THR A 143 4.86 -4.49 -4.92
C THR A 143 4.08 -5.51 -5.74
N GLU A 144 4.50 -5.80 -6.97
CA GLU A 144 3.78 -6.73 -7.86
C GLU A 144 3.68 -8.14 -7.25
N ARG A 145 4.69 -8.57 -6.47
CA ARG A 145 4.64 -9.86 -5.76
C ARG A 145 3.42 -10.00 -4.84
N PHE A 146 2.94 -8.90 -4.27
CA PHE A 146 1.76 -8.86 -3.42
C PHE A 146 0.49 -8.54 -4.21
N TYR A 147 0.61 -7.68 -5.23
CA TYR A 147 -0.52 -7.20 -6.02
C TYR A 147 -0.30 -7.45 -7.54
N PRO A 148 -0.32 -8.71 -8.01
CA PRO A 148 0.14 -9.10 -9.35
C PRO A 148 -0.92 -8.91 -10.45
N PHE A 149 -1.53 -7.73 -10.54
CA PHE A 149 -2.60 -7.46 -11.51
C PHE A 149 -2.17 -6.60 -12.70
N ILE A 150 -0.96 -6.03 -12.67
CA ILE A 150 -0.48 -5.10 -13.69
C ILE A 150 0.45 -5.85 -14.66
N PRO A 151 0.17 -5.88 -15.97
CA PRO A 151 1.09 -6.42 -16.95
C PRO A 151 2.27 -5.46 -17.20
N LEU A 152 3.30 -5.55 -16.33
CA LEU A 152 4.45 -4.64 -16.33
C LEU A 152 5.26 -4.67 -17.64
N ASP A 153 5.28 -5.76 -18.38
CA ASP A 153 6.05 -5.88 -19.63
C ASP A 153 5.53 -4.90 -20.71
N CYS A 154 4.21 -4.73 -20.77
CA CYS A 154 3.57 -3.74 -21.64
C CYS A 154 3.93 -2.31 -21.20
N LEU A 155 3.92 -2.03 -19.90
CA LEU A 155 4.29 -0.72 -19.36
C LEU A 155 5.78 -0.41 -19.53
N ALA A 156 6.66 -1.42 -19.49
CA ALA A 156 8.09 -1.26 -19.76
C ALA A 156 8.36 -0.89 -21.22
N SER A 157 7.63 -1.52 -22.15
CA SER A 157 7.66 -1.15 -23.57
C SER A 157 7.13 0.27 -23.77
N LEU A 158 6.01 0.61 -23.11
CA LEU A 158 5.44 1.96 -23.11
C LEU A 158 6.43 3.01 -22.59
N ALA A 159 7.14 2.72 -21.49
CA ALA A 159 8.15 3.63 -20.94
C ALA A 159 9.28 3.88 -21.94
N GLY A 160 9.65 2.85 -22.72
CA GLY A 160 10.64 2.97 -23.78
C GLY A 160 10.18 3.84 -24.95
N SER A 161 8.90 3.77 -25.33
CA SER A 161 8.33 4.54 -26.44
C SER A 161 7.92 5.96 -26.04
N ALA A 162 7.42 6.15 -24.81
CA ALA A 162 6.98 7.44 -24.28
C ALA A 162 8.15 8.44 -24.12
N THR A 163 9.38 7.95 -23.96
CA THR A 163 10.59 8.79 -23.98
C THR A 163 11.06 9.15 -25.38
N ASP A 164 10.72 8.35 -26.39
CA ASP A 164 11.31 8.45 -27.73
C ASP A 164 10.45 9.29 -28.71
N PHE A 165 9.41 9.98 -28.21
CA PHE A 165 8.51 10.90 -28.95
C PHE A 165 7.89 10.37 -30.28
N ILE A 166 8.09 9.10 -30.66
CA ILE A 166 7.56 8.54 -31.91
C ILE A 166 7.33 7.03 -31.79
N THR A 167 6.06 6.62 -31.80
CA THR A 167 5.41 5.68 -32.73
C THR A 167 4.07 5.27 -32.11
N HIS A 168 2.98 5.64 -32.77
CA HIS A 168 1.64 5.20 -32.41
C HIS A 168 1.49 3.74 -32.78
N THR A 169 1.31 2.88 -31.78
CA THR A 169 0.91 1.48 -31.99
C THR A 169 -0.47 1.31 -31.41
N GLU A 170 -1.48 1.39 -32.28
CA GLU A 170 -2.87 1.09 -31.94
C GLU A 170 -2.94 -0.36 -31.46
N THR A 171 -3.13 -0.54 -30.16
CA THR A 171 -3.38 -1.86 -29.58
C THR A 171 -4.45 -1.72 -28.51
N GLU A 172 -5.36 -2.68 -28.36
CA GLU A 172 -6.33 -2.65 -27.25
C GLU A 172 -5.69 -2.94 -25.88
N GLY A 173 -4.36 -3.01 -25.82
CA GLY A 173 -3.57 -3.47 -24.68
C GLY A 173 -3.14 -2.36 -23.71
N TRP A 174 -2.27 -2.75 -22.78
CA TRP A 174 -1.68 -1.88 -21.75
C TRP A 174 -0.47 -1.07 -22.26
N GLY A 175 -0.01 -1.33 -23.48
CA GLY A 175 1.12 -0.65 -24.10
C GLY A 175 0.72 0.47 -25.08
N ASP A 176 -0.58 0.71 -25.26
CA ASP A 176 -1.09 1.70 -26.21
C ASP A 176 -0.94 3.13 -25.67
N LEU A 177 -0.26 3.97 -26.45
CA LEU A 177 -0.08 5.40 -26.17
C LEU A 177 -1.36 6.22 -26.38
N LEU A 178 -2.32 5.73 -27.16
CA LEU A 178 -3.58 6.44 -27.40
C LEU A 178 -4.53 6.35 -26.20
N ASP A 179 -4.45 5.26 -25.44
CA ASP A 179 -5.13 5.15 -24.17
C ASP A 179 -4.32 5.84 -23.07
N ILE A 180 -4.64 7.11 -22.80
CA ILE A 180 -3.99 7.96 -21.79
C ILE A 180 -3.91 7.29 -20.40
N ARG A 181 -4.81 6.34 -20.10
CA ARG A 181 -4.84 5.59 -18.84
C ARG A 181 -3.61 4.68 -18.69
N ASN A 182 -3.10 4.14 -19.79
CA ASN A 182 -1.86 3.35 -19.75
C ASN A 182 -0.68 4.23 -19.30
N LEU A 183 -0.65 5.50 -19.72
CA LEU A 183 0.35 6.45 -19.27
C LEU A 183 0.16 6.85 -17.81
N ASP A 184 -1.08 7.00 -17.35
CA ASP A 184 -1.38 7.24 -15.93
C ASP A 184 -1.00 6.06 -15.04
N MET A 185 -1.26 4.83 -15.48
CA MET A 185 -0.79 3.62 -14.81
C MET A 185 0.73 3.56 -14.76
N LEU A 186 1.42 3.86 -15.86
CA LEU A 186 2.88 3.95 -15.87
C LEU A 186 3.39 4.99 -14.87
N ARG A 187 2.81 6.20 -14.87
CA ARG A 187 3.14 7.26 -13.90
C ARG A 187 2.95 6.78 -12.46
N LEU A 188 1.86 6.07 -12.18
CA LEU A 188 1.58 5.56 -10.84
C LEU A 188 2.54 4.44 -10.43
N VAL A 189 2.92 3.53 -11.33
CA VAL A 189 3.94 2.49 -11.07
C VAL A 189 5.29 3.13 -10.74
N LEU A 190 5.71 4.14 -11.52
CA LEU A 190 6.93 4.92 -11.24
C LEU A 190 6.83 5.70 -9.93
N GLY A 191 5.64 6.24 -9.65
CA GLY A 191 5.31 6.95 -8.42
C GLY A 191 5.42 6.06 -7.18
N CYS A 192 4.79 4.88 -7.20
CA CYS A 192 4.86 3.88 -6.13
C CYS A 192 6.30 3.46 -5.85
N SER A 193 7.07 3.19 -6.91
CA SER A 193 8.46 2.74 -6.79
C SER A 193 9.35 3.82 -6.18
N THR A 194 9.16 5.07 -6.61
CA THR A 194 9.90 6.20 -6.06
C THR A 194 9.52 6.47 -4.62
N ALA A 195 8.21 6.42 -4.29
CA ALA A 195 7.71 6.60 -2.93
C ALA A 195 8.24 5.51 -1.99
N SER A 196 8.24 4.25 -2.43
CA SER A 196 8.81 3.11 -1.70
C SER A 196 10.31 3.32 -1.40
N LYS A 197 11.12 3.65 -2.41
CA LYS A 197 12.57 3.89 -2.23
C LYS A 197 12.87 5.05 -1.29
N MET A 198 12.02 6.08 -1.28
CA MET A 198 12.19 7.27 -0.46
C MET A 198 11.48 7.17 0.90
N ASN A 199 10.62 6.17 1.07
CA ASN A 199 9.66 5.99 2.16
C ASN A 199 8.85 7.27 2.45
N ARG A 200 8.45 7.99 1.39
CA ARG A 200 7.63 9.21 1.45
C ARG A 200 7.22 9.69 0.07
N GLU A 201 6.25 10.59 0.04
CA GLU A 201 5.96 11.42 -1.12
C GLU A 201 7.13 12.38 -1.46
N THR A 202 7.33 12.60 -2.76
CA THR A 202 8.20 13.64 -3.31
C THR A 202 7.40 14.60 -4.19
N LYS A 203 7.94 15.79 -4.47
CA LYS A 203 7.28 16.74 -5.40
C LYS A 203 6.99 16.14 -6.78
N VAL A 204 7.90 15.27 -7.26
CA VAL A 204 7.75 14.60 -8.56
C VAL A 204 6.62 13.57 -8.51
N THR A 205 6.62 12.70 -7.49
CA THR A 205 5.60 11.67 -7.34
C THR A 205 4.22 12.27 -7.10
N SER A 206 4.13 13.28 -6.23
CA SER A 206 2.90 14.04 -5.96
C SER A 206 2.31 14.63 -7.24
N ARG A 207 3.16 15.20 -8.11
CA ARG A 207 2.70 15.81 -9.35
C ARG A 207 2.15 14.77 -10.32
N ILE A 208 2.87 13.66 -10.55
CA ILE A 208 2.43 12.65 -11.52
C ILE A 208 1.22 11.85 -11.03
N THR A 209 1.09 11.62 -9.72
CA THR A 209 -0.08 10.93 -9.14
C THR A 209 -1.31 11.83 -9.12
N SER A 210 -1.14 13.13 -8.86
CA SER A 210 -2.24 14.10 -8.93
C SER A 210 -2.85 14.15 -10.34
N ILE A 211 -2.03 14.12 -11.40
CA ILE A 211 -2.54 14.09 -12.79
C ILE A 211 -3.44 12.86 -13.01
N ALA A 212 -2.98 11.67 -12.63
CA ALA A 212 -3.76 10.44 -12.76
C ALA A 212 -5.05 10.49 -11.93
N PHE A 213 -4.99 11.08 -10.73
CA PHE A 213 -6.17 11.24 -9.88
C PHE A 213 -7.20 12.20 -10.46
N GLU A 214 -6.80 13.36 -10.97
CA GLU A 214 -7.72 14.33 -11.61
C GLU A 214 -8.41 13.74 -12.85
N ASN A 215 -7.66 12.97 -13.65
CA ASN A 215 -8.22 12.25 -14.80
C ASN A 215 -9.28 11.22 -14.36
N LEU A 216 -8.99 10.45 -13.31
CA LEU A 216 -9.93 9.49 -12.73
C LEU A 216 -11.18 10.18 -12.18
N ILE A 217 -11.05 11.29 -11.43
CA ILE A 217 -12.20 12.03 -10.90
C ILE A 217 -13.08 12.57 -12.04
N THR A 218 -12.46 13.12 -13.08
CA THR A 218 -13.19 13.57 -14.28
C THR A 218 -13.99 12.43 -14.90
N LYS A 219 -13.40 11.23 -14.95
CA LYS A 219 -14.04 10.02 -15.48
C LYS A 219 -15.17 9.50 -14.59
N MET A 220 -14.98 9.51 -13.28
CA MET A 220 -15.99 9.10 -12.26
C MET A 220 -17.23 10.00 -12.26
N ASN A 221 -17.11 11.25 -12.70
CA ASN A 221 -18.27 12.13 -12.89
C ASN A 221 -19.12 11.75 -14.11
N GLY A 222 -18.65 10.81 -14.96
CA GLY A 222 -19.41 10.23 -16.06
C GLY A 222 -20.02 8.87 -15.72
N HIS A 223 -20.58 8.17 -16.72
CA HIS A 223 -21.27 6.88 -16.53
C HIS A 223 -20.49 5.65 -17.01
N ASN A 224 -19.28 5.82 -17.55
CA ASN A 224 -18.57 4.75 -18.27
C ASN A 224 -17.25 4.39 -17.58
N ILE A 225 -17.32 3.86 -16.36
CA ILE A 225 -16.17 3.30 -15.65
C ILE A 225 -15.89 1.88 -16.16
N ASP A 226 -14.62 1.57 -16.41
CA ASP A 226 -14.19 0.22 -16.78
C ASP A 226 -13.04 -0.30 -15.90
N ALA A 227 -12.56 -1.51 -16.19
CA ALA A 227 -11.53 -2.16 -15.40
C ALA A 227 -10.18 -1.39 -15.37
N LYS A 228 -9.85 -0.59 -16.39
CA LYS A 228 -8.61 0.21 -16.38
C LYS A 228 -8.73 1.38 -15.40
N ASP A 229 -9.91 1.99 -15.29
CA ASP A 229 -10.17 3.05 -14.32
C ASP A 229 -10.05 2.51 -12.87
N ILE A 230 -10.53 1.29 -12.65
CA ILE A 230 -10.38 0.57 -11.36
C ILE A 230 -8.90 0.28 -11.06
N ALA A 231 -8.11 -0.12 -12.05
CA ALA A 231 -6.68 -0.36 -11.89
C ALA A 231 -5.93 0.92 -11.48
N ILE A 232 -6.29 2.07 -12.05
CA ILE A 232 -5.74 3.39 -11.66
C ILE A 232 -6.07 3.71 -10.20
N ALA A 233 -7.32 3.53 -9.78
CA ALA A 233 -7.72 3.77 -8.38
C ALA A 233 -6.99 2.85 -7.39
N THR A 234 -6.80 1.59 -7.78
CA THR A 234 -6.04 0.61 -6.99
C THR A 234 -4.57 1.03 -6.86
N LEU A 235 -3.95 1.46 -7.96
CA LEU A 235 -2.58 1.97 -7.97
C LEU A 235 -2.42 3.25 -7.13
N LEU A 236 -3.40 4.16 -7.14
CA LEU A 236 -3.42 5.33 -6.26
C LEU A 236 -3.46 4.93 -4.77
N SER A 237 -4.23 3.90 -4.42
CA SER A 237 -4.21 3.37 -3.05
C SER A 237 -2.84 2.83 -2.67
N ILE A 238 -2.22 2.04 -3.54
CA ILE A 238 -0.87 1.50 -3.34
C ILE A 238 0.15 2.64 -3.19
N TYR A 239 0.06 3.70 -3.99
CA TYR A 239 0.93 4.86 -3.86
C TYR A 239 0.86 5.47 -2.46
N HIS A 240 -0.35 5.76 -1.95
CA HIS A 240 -0.52 6.32 -0.62
C HIS A 240 -0.08 5.34 0.49
N LEU A 241 -0.23 4.03 0.27
CA LEU A 241 0.33 3.02 1.17
C LEU A 241 1.86 3.10 1.22
N GLN A 242 2.54 3.30 0.09
CA GLN A 242 4.01 3.50 0.06
C GLN A 242 4.45 4.83 0.70
N CYS A 243 3.56 5.81 0.76
CA CYS A 243 3.78 7.07 1.47
C CYS A 243 3.46 7.02 2.97
N ASP A 244 3.05 5.87 3.51
CA ASP A 244 2.56 5.68 4.89
C ASP A 244 1.28 6.49 5.22
N GLU A 245 0.50 6.84 4.19
CA GLU A 245 -0.76 7.58 4.33
C GLU A 245 -1.95 6.62 4.39
N ILE A 246 -2.02 5.81 5.44
CA ILE A 246 -2.96 4.68 5.56
C ILE A 246 -4.43 5.08 5.35
N VAL A 247 -4.86 6.20 5.92
CA VAL A 247 -6.25 6.69 5.77
C VAL A 247 -6.55 7.08 4.32
N LEU A 248 -5.59 7.69 3.63
CA LEU A 248 -5.77 8.09 2.24
C LEU A 248 -5.72 6.88 1.32
N ALA A 249 -4.81 5.94 1.57
CA ALA A 249 -4.77 4.64 0.90
C ALA A 249 -6.10 3.89 1.04
N TRP A 250 -6.68 3.86 2.26
CA TRP A 250 -7.98 3.26 2.53
C TRP A 250 -9.09 3.94 1.71
N ARG A 251 -9.17 5.27 1.71
CA ARG A 251 -10.18 5.99 0.90
C ARG A 251 -10.09 5.63 -0.59
N LYS A 252 -8.88 5.53 -1.14
CA LYS A 252 -8.69 5.15 -2.55
C LYS A 252 -9.07 3.70 -2.82
N ILE A 253 -8.74 2.75 -1.94
CA ILE A 253 -9.13 1.35 -2.16
C ILE A 253 -10.64 1.15 -2.03
N SER A 254 -11.31 1.88 -1.13
CA SER A 254 -12.77 1.85 -1.03
C SER A 254 -13.44 2.38 -2.29
N ILE A 255 -12.84 3.37 -2.98
CA ILE A 255 -13.32 3.82 -4.29
C ILE A 255 -13.16 2.71 -5.33
N ALA A 256 -11.99 2.07 -5.40
CA ALA A 256 -11.75 0.94 -6.31
C ALA A 256 -12.73 -0.23 -6.07
N ALA A 257 -12.98 -0.58 -4.81
CA ALA A 257 -13.92 -1.62 -4.41
C ALA A 257 -15.36 -1.30 -4.84
N LYS A 258 -15.82 -0.06 -4.67
CA LYS A 258 -17.15 0.37 -5.13
C LYS A 258 -17.30 0.30 -6.65
N MET A 259 -16.27 0.70 -7.39
CA MET A 259 -16.27 0.56 -8.85
C MET A 259 -16.26 -0.92 -9.28
N CYS A 260 -15.58 -1.81 -8.55
CA CYS A 260 -15.71 -3.26 -8.78
C CYS A 260 -17.14 -3.77 -8.54
N GLN A 261 -17.84 -3.23 -7.55
CA GLN A 261 -19.23 -3.57 -7.26
C GLN A 261 -20.17 -3.07 -8.36
N GLU A 262 -19.96 -1.86 -8.89
CA GLU A 262 -20.70 -1.31 -10.03
C GLU A 262 -20.59 -2.20 -11.28
N LEU A 263 -19.39 -2.76 -11.53
CA LEU A 263 -19.17 -3.71 -12.62
C LEU A 263 -19.54 -5.16 -12.29
N SER A 264 -20.07 -5.43 -11.10
CA SER A 264 -20.42 -6.78 -10.63
C SER A 264 -19.26 -7.79 -10.67
N LEU A 265 -18.01 -7.33 -10.59
CA LEU A 265 -16.81 -8.18 -10.63
C LEU A 265 -16.71 -9.11 -9.41
N TYR A 266 -17.40 -8.79 -8.31
CA TYR A 266 -17.49 -9.61 -7.12
C TYR A 266 -18.35 -10.88 -7.28
N LYS A 267 -19.25 -10.90 -8.29
CA LYS A 267 -20.09 -12.06 -8.62
C LYS A 267 -19.36 -13.01 -9.54
N SER A 268 -18.76 -12.47 -10.59
CA SER A 268 -18.05 -13.28 -11.57
C SER A 268 -17.04 -12.43 -12.32
N THR A 269 -15.84 -12.99 -12.47
CA THR A 269 -14.83 -12.51 -13.40
C THR A 269 -14.68 -13.47 -14.59
N ILE A 270 -15.68 -14.32 -14.84
CA ILE A 270 -15.67 -15.29 -15.95
C ILE A 270 -15.85 -14.53 -17.26
N GLY A 271 -14.96 -14.75 -18.22
CA GLY A 271 -14.95 -14.04 -19.50
C GLY A 271 -14.15 -12.75 -19.49
N GLU A 272 -13.79 -12.25 -18.30
CA GLU A 272 -12.87 -11.12 -18.16
C GLU A 272 -11.41 -11.56 -18.39
N PRO A 273 -10.54 -10.65 -18.87
CA PRO A 273 -9.11 -10.91 -18.92
C PRO A 273 -8.56 -11.30 -17.54
N LEU A 274 -7.59 -12.21 -17.51
CA LEU A 274 -7.00 -12.73 -16.27
C LEU A 274 -6.53 -11.62 -15.30
N TRP A 275 -6.01 -10.51 -15.83
CA TRP A 275 -5.55 -9.38 -15.03
C TRP A 275 -6.68 -8.71 -14.25
N VAL A 276 -7.91 -8.67 -14.79
CA VAL A 276 -9.10 -8.09 -14.13
C VAL A 276 -9.47 -8.92 -12.92
N SER A 277 -9.46 -10.25 -13.08
CA SER A 277 -9.72 -11.13 -11.96
C SER A 277 -8.64 -11.03 -10.88
N LYS A 278 -7.36 -10.99 -11.27
CA LYS A 278 -6.28 -10.72 -10.31
C LYS A 278 -6.46 -9.37 -9.61
N MET A 279 -6.87 -8.33 -10.34
CA MET A 279 -7.12 -7.00 -9.80
C MET A 279 -8.21 -7.03 -8.72
N PHE A 280 -9.35 -7.69 -8.99
CA PHE A 280 -10.41 -7.85 -7.99
C PHE A 280 -9.88 -8.47 -6.69
N TRP A 281 -9.12 -9.56 -6.78
CA TRP A 281 -8.55 -10.21 -5.58
C TRP A 281 -7.50 -9.34 -4.89
N CYS A 282 -6.72 -8.55 -5.62
CA CYS A 282 -5.81 -7.57 -5.03
C CYS A 282 -6.58 -6.50 -4.26
N ILE A 283 -7.68 -5.99 -4.83
CA ILE A 283 -8.54 -4.99 -4.19
C ILE A 283 -9.17 -5.55 -2.93
N TYR A 284 -9.71 -6.77 -2.98
CA TYR A 284 -10.27 -7.46 -1.81
C TYR A 284 -9.25 -7.53 -0.67
N VAL A 285 -8.03 -8.01 -0.95
CA VAL A 285 -7.01 -8.12 0.09
C VAL A 285 -6.53 -6.77 0.60
N LEU A 286 -6.35 -5.78 -0.30
CA LEU A 286 -5.97 -4.41 0.09
C LEU A 286 -7.04 -3.74 0.96
N ASP A 287 -8.32 -3.91 0.63
CA ASP A 287 -9.45 -3.40 1.42
C ASP A 287 -9.43 -4.00 2.83
N LYS A 288 -9.30 -5.32 2.96
CA LYS A 288 -9.18 -5.97 4.28
C LYS A 288 -7.98 -5.46 5.08
N ARG A 289 -6.82 -5.38 4.43
CA ARG A 289 -5.58 -4.88 5.04
C ARG A 289 -5.75 -3.46 5.57
N LEU A 290 -6.22 -2.55 4.71
CA LEU A 290 -6.30 -1.13 5.02
C LEU A 290 -7.43 -0.83 6.01
N SER A 291 -8.58 -1.51 5.91
CA SER A 291 -9.65 -1.42 6.91
C SER A 291 -9.17 -1.89 8.28
N PHE A 292 -8.42 -3.00 8.34
CA PHE A 292 -7.83 -3.46 9.61
C PHE A 292 -6.82 -2.46 10.18
N MET A 293 -5.88 -1.97 9.36
CA MET A 293 -4.84 -1.01 9.79
C MET A 293 -5.42 0.33 10.26
N SER A 294 -6.55 0.75 9.70
CA SER A 294 -7.18 2.05 10.00
C SER A 294 -8.34 2.00 10.99
N GLY A 295 -8.88 0.81 11.27
CA GLY A 295 -10.09 0.63 12.06
C GLY A 295 -11.38 1.03 11.33
N PHE A 296 -11.34 1.25 10.02
CA PHE A 296 -12.51 1.57 9.20
C PHE A 296 -13.25 0.31 8.72
N PRO A 297 -14.56 0.42 8.38
CA PRO A 297 -15.32 -0.73 7.88
C PRO A 297 -14.74 -1.28 6.57
N PHE A 298 -15.02 -2.55 6.30
CA PHE A 298 -14.72 -3.17 5.02
C PHE A 298 -15.67 -2.63 3.94
N THR A 299 -15.14 -2.41 2.74
CA THR A 299 -15.95 -2.01 1.59
C THR A 299 -16.58 -3.24 0.93
N ILE A 300 -15.85 -4.36 0.89
CA ILE A 300 -16.33 -5.64 0.35
C ILE A 300 -16.63 -6.59 1.51
N ASN A 301 -17.87 -7.08 1.58
CA ASN A 301 -18.25 -8.12 2.53
C ASN A 301 -18.02 -9.50 1.91
N ASP A 302 -17.60 -10.44 2.75
CA ASP A 302 -17.28 -11.80 2.30
C ASP A 302 -18.55 -12.55 1.84
N GLU A 303 -19.70 -12.18 2.38
CA GLU A 303 -21.02 -12.72 2.03
C GLU A 303 -21.47 -12.35 0.61
N ASP A 304 -20.98 -11.21 0.09
CA ASP A 304 -21.35 -10.72 -1.24
C ASP A 304 -20.61 -11.49 -2.35
N ILE A 305 -19.46 -12.11 -2.03
CA ILE A 305 -18.59 -12.76 -3.02
C ILE A 305 -19.18 -14.12 -3.44
N GLU A 306 -19.57 -14.23 -4.70
CA GLU A 306 -20.02 -15.51 -5.25
C GLU A 306 -18.82 -16.47 -5.41
N ARG A 307 -18.99 -17.75 -5.05
CA ARG A 307 -17.92 -18.75 -4.80
C ARG A 307 -17.21 -19.27 -6.06
N ASN A 308 -16.66 -18.38 -6.88
CA ASN A 308 -15.77 -18.71 -7.99
C ASN A 308 -14.34 -18.27 -7.68
N VAL A 309 -13.79 -18.72 -6.54
CA VAL A 309 -12.39 -18.42 -6.17
C VAL A 309 -11.46 -19.16 -7.15
N PRO A 310 -10.70 -18.45 -8.00
CA PRO A 310 -9.78 -19.10 -8.92
C PRO A 310 -8.61 -19.72 -8.15
N GLU A 311 -8.06 -20.84 -8.62
CA GLU A 311 -6.98 -21.58 -7.96
C GLU A 311 -5.72 -20.73 -7.69
N TYR A 312 -5.46 -19.69 -8.50
CA TYR A 312 -4.35 -18.75 -8.28
C TYR A 312 -4.59 -17.77 -7.12
N ALA A 313 -5.85 -17.44 -6.81
CA ALA A 313 -6.18 -16.60 -5.66
C ALA A 313 -5.84 -17.35 -4.36
N SER A 314 -6.07 -18.66 -4.30
CA SER A 314 -5.77 -19.47 -3.10
C SER A 314 -4.32 -19.35 -2.62
N LYS A 315 -3.34 -19.30 -3.52
CA LYS A 315 -1.91 -19.19 -3.15
C LYS A 315 -1.51 -17.77 -2.75
N SER A 316 -1.93 -16.74 -3.49
CA SER A 316 -1.59 -15.34 -3.18
C SER A 316 -2.35 -14.81 -1.97
N VAL A 317 -3.63 -15.17 -1.83
CA VAL A 317 -4.49 -14.81 -0.71
C VAL A 317 -3.98 -15.48 0.58
N ALA A 318 -3.55 -16.75 0.53
CA ALA A 318 -2.93 -17.43 1.68
C ALA A 318 -1.62 -16.77 2.15
N ILE A 319 -0.77 -16.32 1.23
CA ILE A 319 0.48 -15.60 1.56
C ILE A 319 0.19 -14.21 2.18
N LEU A 320 -0.87 -13.55 1.73
CA LEU A 320 -1.26 -12.23 2.27
C LEU A 320 -1.95 -12.34 3.63
N PHE A 321 -2.82 -13.35 3.84
CA PHE A 321 -3.43 -13.62 5.16
C PHE A 321 -2.41 -14.04 6.23
N THR A 322 -1.37 -14.79 5.86
CA THR A 322 -0.29 -15.16 6.80
C THR A 322 0.61 -13.99 7.20
N ARG A 323 0.67 -12.90 6.42
CA ARG A 323 1.43 -11.70 6.80
C ARG A 323 0.60 -10.62 7.51
N LEU A 324 -0.71 -10.57 7.26
CA LEU A 324 -1.63 -9.66 7.98
C LEU A 324 -1.77 -9.99 9.48
N THR A 325 -1.43 -11.21 9.87
CA THR A 325 -1.49 -11.70 11.26
C THR A 325 -0.16 -11.53 12.03
N ILE A 326 0.90 -11.00 11.41
CA ILE A 326 2.25 -10.92 12.00
C ILE A 326 2.76 -9.46 12.17
N SER A 327 1.93 -8.43 11.93
CA SER A 327 2.31 -7.02 12.22
C SER A 327 1.62 -6.49 13.48
#